data_AF-A0A3R5ZFX7-F1
#
_entry.id   AF-A0A3R5ZFX7-F1
#
_cell.length_a   1.000
_cell.length_b   1.000
_cell.length_c   1.000
_cell.angle_alpha   90.00
_cell.angle_beta   90.00
_cell.angle_gamma   90.00
#
_symmetry.space_group_name_H-M   'P 1'
#
loop_
_entity.id
_entity.type
_entity.pdbx_description
1 polymer ?
#
loop_
_entity_poly.entity_id
_entity_poly.type
_entity_poly.pdbx_seq_one_letter_code
_entity_poly.pdbx_strand_id
1 'polypeptide(L)'
;MKLTNKLFIAMLGIAFFTSCQKGLVYDEVPTDVYEDVSLSTDLCKVETREIFTHKVYQVNYNQWVENMLLVSNIGLDYRSNQEYTNNTGGNVTILGQIVKPGEKVMVKNILTTEDDASAPDGKVYVINVFASAKATYTTPNKGHLFVASEFQGEGVIPEFETQVEEGKYQQAILPADPTQLSVALLLNNSKACEIERVNDAPELGKPGDYSKPQRYMVINITRRPDGKSAARRLYEIRVQLLK
;
A
#
# COMPACT_ATOMS: atom_id res chain seq x y z
N MET A 1 63.86 -38.71 6.50
CA MET A 1 63.26 -38.16 5.27
C MET A 1 61.75 -38.47 5.18
N LYS A 2 60.92 -38.08 6.17
CA LYS A 2 59.45 -38.27 6.14
C LYS A 2 58.63 -37.19 6.87
N LEU A 3 59.25 -36.29 7.65
CA LEU A 3 58.54 -35.21 8.37
C LEU A 3 58.55 -33.87 7.62
N THR A 4 59.59 -33.59 6.83
CA THR A 4 59.74 -32.33 6.10
C THR A 4 58.81 -32.21 4.89
N ASN A 5 58.39 -33.33 4.30
CA ASN A 5 57.49 -33.34 3.13
C ASN A 5 56.00 -33.15 3.48
N LYS A 6 55.60 -33.38 4.74
CA LYS A 6 54.20 -33.19 5.18
C LYS A 6 53.91 -31.75 5.60
N LEU A 7 54.92 -31.04 6.10
CA LEU A 7 54.79 -29.62 6.47
C LEU A 7 54.68 -28.70 5.24
N PHE A 8 55.37 -29.04 4.15
CA PHE A 8 55.34 -28.25 2.91
C PHE A 8 53.99 -28.33 2.19
N ILE A 9 53.36 -29.51 2.16
CA ILE A 9 52.05 -29.72 1.51
C ILE A 9 50.91 -29.06 2.30
N ALA A 10 50.99 -29.06 3.65
CA ALA A 10 50.02 -28.36 4.49
C ALA A 10 50.12 -26.83 4.37
N MET A 11 51.33 -26.28 4.19
CA MET A 11 51.54 -24.84 4.05
C MET A 11 51.14 -24.30 2.66
N LEU A 12 51.30 -25.10 1.60
CA LEU A 12 50.76 -24.81 0.27
C LEU A 12 49.23 -24.92 0.22
N GLY A 13 48.62 -25.87 0.94
CA GLY A 13 47.16 -26.01 1.00
C GLY A 13 46.44 -24.81 1.61
N ILE A 14 47.03 -24.15 2.62
CA ILE A 14 46.43 -22.97 3.29
C ILE A 14 46.59 -21.69 2.43
N ALA A 15 47.66 -21.60 1.63
CA ALA A 15 47.89 -20.49 0.72
C ALA A 15 46.93 -20.48 -0.49
N PHE A 16 46.49 -21.66 -0.94
CA PHE A 16 45.59 -21.77 -2.09
C PHE A 16 44.12 -21.44 -1.76
N PHE A 17 43.65 -21.63 -0.53
CA PHE A 17 42.28 -21.27 -0.14
C PHE A 17 42.12 -19.79 0.28
N THR A 18 43.18 -19.13 0.72
CA THR A 18 43.15 -17.68 1.04
C THR A 18 43.36 -16.79 -0.19
N SER A 19 43.88 -17.34 -1.28
CA SER A 19 44.11 -16.64 -2.55
C SER A 19 42.84 -16.32 -3.33
N CYS A 20 41.70 -16.97 -3.07
CA CYS A 20 40.46 -16.73 -3.82
C CYS A 20 39.59 -15.60 -3.25
N GLN A 21 39.96 -14.99 -2.11
CA GLN A 21 39.26 -13.83 -1.54
C GLN A 21 40.09 -12.55 -1.57
N LYS A 22 41.41 -12.64 -1.82
CA LYS A 22 42.26 -11.47 -2.05
C LYS A 22 42.12 -11.01 -3.49
N GLY A 23 41.29 -9.99 -3.72
CA GLY A 23 41.22 -9.31 -5.02
C GLY A 23 39.82 -9.03 -5.55
N LEU A 24 38.76 -9.48 -4.86
CA LEU A 24 37.41 -8.95 -5.12
C LEU A 24 37.32 -7.57 -4.48
N VAL A 25 37.83 -6.57 -5.21
CA VAL A 25 37.43 -5.18 -4.99
C VAL A 25 36.00 -5.10 -5.49
N TYR A 26 35.06 -5.05 -4.55
CA TYR A 26 33.69 -4.72 -4.91
C TYR A 26 33.70 -3.28 -5.37
N ASP A 27 33.19 -3.04 -6.57
CA ASP A 27 32.92 -1.69 -7.03
C ASP A 27 32.06 -0.99 -5.98
N GLU A 28 32.36 0.31 -5.78
CA GLU A 28 31.54 1.13 -4.89
C GLU A 28 30.11 1.06 -5.39
N VAL A 29 29.19 0.73 -4.49
CA VAL A 29 27.77 0.70 -4.81
C VAL A 29 27.38 2.12 -5.23
N PRO A 30 26.72 2.32 -6.38
CA PRO A 30 26.28 3.63 -6.81
C PRO A 30 25.40 4.31 -5.75
N THR A 31 25.59 5.61 -5.54
CA THR A 31 24.93 6.38 -4.47
C THR A 31 23.40 6.31 -4.53
N ASP A 32 22.84 6.34 -5.75
CA ASP A 32 21.42 6.19 -6.00
C ASP A 32 20.85 4.84 -5.52
N VAL A 33 21.67 3.80 -5.44
CA VAL A 33 21.21 2.47 -4.98
C VAL A 33 21.01 2.42 -3.46
N TYR A 34 21.91 3.04 -2.69
CA TYR A 34 21.88 2.96 -1.21
C TYR A 34 21.28 4.18 -0.51
N GLU A 35 21.04 5.28 -1.24
CA GLU A 35 20.37 6.47 -0.71
C GLU A 35 18.88 6.55 -1.08
N ASP A 36 18.40 5.74 -2.03
CA ASP A 36 16.99 5.77 -2.44
C ASP A 36 16.08 5.13 -1.38
N VAL A 37 15.22 5.98 -0.82
CA VAL A 37 14.09 5.64 0.07
C VAL A 37 12.80 6.31 -0.41
N SER A 38 12.74 6.65 -1.70
CA SER A 38 11.65 7.40 -2.29
C SER A 38 10.48 6.51 -2.73
N LEU A 39 9.31 7.14 -2.85
CA LEU A 39 8.11 6.49 -3.38
C LEU A 39 8.04 6.71 -4.90
N SER A 40 7.32 5.82 -5.57
CA SER A 40 6.89 6.03 -6.94
C SER A 40 5.89 7.18 -7.04
N THR A 41 5.66 7.65 -8.26
CA THR A 41 4.73 8.76 -8.57
C THR A 41 3.33 8.55 -7.99
N ASP A 42 2.87 7.30 -7.91
CA ASP A 42 1.55 6.96 -7.40
C ASP A 42 1.47 6.97 -5.86
N LEU A 43 2.62 7.08 -5.17
CA LEU A 43 2.83 7.16 -3.72
C LEU A 43 2.38 5.91 -2.94
N CYS A 44 1.10 5.56 -3.01
CA CYS A 44 0.51 4.42 -2.33
C CYS A 44 -0.71 3.85 -3.07
N LYS A 45 -1.15 2.69 -2.64
CA LYS A 45 -2.41 2.06 -3.03
C LYS A 45 -3.34 2.02 -1.81
N VAL A 46 -4.61 2.39 -1.99
CA VAL A 46 -5.63 2.31 -0.94
C VAL A 46 -6.76 1.42 -1.42
N GLU A 47 -7.02 0.38 -0.66
CA GLU A 47 -8.02 -0.64 -0.97
C GLU A 47 -8.92 -0.88 0.23
N THR A 48 -10.09 -1.45 -0.03
CA THR A 48 -10.91 -2.11 0.97
C THR A 48 -11.15 -3.57 0.56
N ARG A 49 -11.42 -4.43 1.55
CA ARG A 49 -11.63 -5.86 1.36
C ARG A 49 -12.89 -6.26 2.10
N GLU A 50 -13.73 -7.06 1.44
CA GLU A 50 -14.98 -7.54 2.02
C GLU A 50 -15.12 -9.04 1.78
N ILE A 51 -15.65 -9.74 2.79
CA ILE A 51 -15.99 -11.17 2.70
C ILE A 51 -17.50 -11.27 2.57
N PHE A 52 -17.94 -11.66 1.39
CA PHE A 52 -19.36 -11.88 1.11
C PHE A 52 -19.72 -13.33 1.43
N THR A 53 -20.18 -13.57 2.67
CA THR A 53 -20.62 -14.90 3.12
C THR A 53 -22.08 -15.14 2.74
N HIS A 54 -22.33 -16.17 1.93
CA HIS A 54 -23.68 -16.53 1.47
C HIS A 54 -24.43 -15.38 0.78
N LYS A 55 -23.73 -14.52 0.04
CA LYS A 55 -24.34 -13.40 -0.72
C LYS A 55 -24.22 -13.54 -2.24
N VAL A 56 -23.37 -14.47 -2.69
CA VAL A 56 -23.03 -14.62 -4.10
C VAL A 56 -23.51 -15.98 -4.60
N TYR A 57 -24.28 -15.97 -5.68
CA TYR A 57 -24.78 -17.16 -6.35
C TYR A 57 -23.91 -17.51 -7.56
N GLN A 58 -23.56 -18.78 -7.70
CA GLN A 58 -22.79 -19.29 -8.84
C GLN A 58 -23.73 -19.93 -9.87
N VAL A 59 -24.00 -19.20 -10.95
CA VAL A 59 -25.05 -19.51 -11.94
C VAL A 59 -24.81 -20.86 -12.62
N ASN A 60 -23.60 -21.11 -13.12
CA ASN A 60 -23.28 -22.32 -13.90
C ASN A 60 -23.35 -23.63 -13.10
N TYR A 61 -23.23 -23.55 -11.77
CA TYR A 61 -23.23 -24.70 -10.88
C TYR A 61 -24.48 -24.77 -10.01
N ASN A 62 -25.38 -23.78 -10.13
CA ASN A 62 -26.63 -23.71 -9.40
C ASN A 62 -26.43 -23.85 -7.87
N GLN A 63 -25.45 -23.15 -7.32
CA GLN A 63 -25.06 -23.24 -5.91
C GLN A 63 -24.66 -21.88 -5.33
N TRP A 64 -24.70 -21.79 -4.00
CA TRP A 64 -24.20 -20.64 -3.26
C TRP A 64 -22.68 -20.70 -3.12
N VAL A 65 -22.04 -19.54 -3.26
CA VAL A 65 -20.65 -19.37 -2.83
C VAL A 65 -20.66 -19.14 -1.32
N GLU A 66 -20.00 -20.03 -0.58
CA GLU A 66 -19.96 -19.97 0.88
C GLU A 66 -19.31 -18.66 1.36
N ASN A 67 -18.12 -18.35 0.84
CA ASN A 67 -17.38 -17.12 1.13
C ASN A 67 -16.72 -16.60 -0.14
N MET A 68 -16.97 -15.35 -0.51
CA MET A 68 -16.26 -14.67 -1.59
C MET A 68 -15.52 -13.45 -1.04
N LEU A 69 -14.18 -13.51 -0.99
CA LEU A 69 -13.35 -12.36 -0.70
C LEU A 69 -13.19 -11.51 -1.96
N LEU A 70 -13.58 -10.25 -1.89
CA LEU A 70 -13.34 -9.28 -2.96
C LEU A 70 -12.57 -8.08 -2.43
N VAL A 71 -11.82 -7.47 -3.33
CA VAL A 71 -11.01 -6.27 -3.06
C VAL A 71 -11.48 -5.17 -3.99
N SER A 72 -11.66 -3.97 -3.46
CA SER A 72 -11.96 -2.77 -4.24
C SER A 72 -10.83 -1.76 -4.04
N ASN A 73 -10.30 -1.23 -5.14
CA ASN A 73 -9.31 -0.17 -5.10
C ASN A 73 -10.02 1.18 -5.17
N ILE A 74 -9.97 1.92 -4.07
CA ILE A 74 -10.71 3.17 -3.89
C ILE A 74 -9.82 4.41 -4.05
N GLY A 75 -8.50 4.22 -4.23
CA GLY A 75 -7.52 5.31 -4.31
C GLY A 75 -6.99 5.61 -5.71
N LEU A 76 -7.62 5.07 -6.77
CA LEU A 76 -7.14 5.27 -8.15
C LEU A 76 -7.48 6.65 -8.70
N ASP A 77 -8.69 7.16 -8.39
CA ASP A 77 -9.26 8.33 -9.05
C ASP A 77 -8.41 9.60 -8.87
N TYR A 78 -7.73 9.72 -7.74
CA TYR A 78 -6.96 10.90 -7.37
C TYR A 78 -5.44 10.75 -7.60
N ARG A 79 -4.98 9.71 -8.32
CA ARG A 79 -3.55 9.62 -8.73
C ARG A 79 -3.16 10.73 -9.70
N SER A 80 -4.12 11.20 -10.49
CA SER A 80 -4.02 12.38 -11.33
C SER A 80 -4.93 13.50 -10.81
N ASN A 81 -4.82 14.69 -11.39
CA ASN A 81 -5.75 15.78 -11.10
C ASN A 81 -7.17 15.36 -11.48
N GLN A 82 -8.04 15.25 -10.48
CA GLN A 82 -9.45 14.91 -10.62
C GLN A 82 -10.30 16.07 -10.12
N GLU A 83 -11.34 16.42 -10.87
CA GLU A 83 -12.33 17.39 -10.39
C GLU A 83 -13.19 16.72 -9.31
N TYR A 84 -13.14 17.27 -8.09
CA TYR A 84 -14.03 16.92 -7.01
C TYR A 84 -15.12 17.99 -6.89
N THR A 85 -16.37 17.55 -6.77
CA THR A 85 -17.50 18.43 -6.42
C THR A 85 -17.97 18.07 -5.02
N ASN A 86 -18.06 19.04 -4.11
CA ASN A 86 -18.60 18.78 -2.79
C ASN A 86 -20.12 18.58 -2.85
N ASN A 87 -20.56 17.33 -2.98
CA ASN A 87 -21.97 16.96 -2.98
C ASN A 87 -22.50 16.70 -1.56
N THR A 88 -21.71 16.97 -0.53
CA THR A 88 -22.15 16.83 0.86
C THR A 88 -23.01 18.03 1.28
N GLY A 89 -23.82 17.85 2.32
CA GLY A 89 -24.63 18.93 2.89
C GLY A 89 -23.83 19.96 3.72
N GLY A 90 -22.50 19.86 3.79
CA GLY A 90 -21.66 20.70 4.64
C GLY A 90 -20.31 21.04 4.02
N ASN A 91 -19.53 21.85 4.72
CA ASN A 91 -18.18 22.20 4.29
C ASN A 91 -17.25 20.99 4.41
N VAL A 92 -16.41 20.78 3.40
CA VAL A 92 -15.33 19.77 3.41
C VAL A 92 -14.00 20.50 3.36
N THR A 93 -13.04 20.09 4.20
CA THR A 93 -11.68 20.65 4.17
C THR A 93 -10.75 19.71 3.42
N ILE A 94 -10.07 20.20 2.37
CA ILE A 94 -9.11 19.45 1.56
C ILE A 94 -7.78 20.21 1.60
N LEU A 95 -6.72 19.60 2.15
CA LEU A 95 -5.40 20.25 2.31
C LEU A 95 -5.47 21.65 2.97
N GLY A 96 -6.37 21.82 3.95
CA GLY A 96 -6.59 23.11 4.62
C GLY A 96 -7.49 24.10 3.86
N GLN A 97 -7.86 23.82 2.61
CA GLN A 97 -8.85 24.61 1.87
C GLN A 97 -10.27 24.17 2.23
N ILE A 98 -11.12 25.12 2.59
CA ILE A 98 -12.56 24.87 2.76
C ILE A 98 -13.24 24.86 1.39
N VAL A 99 -13.98 23.79 1.11
CA VAL A 99 -14.81 23.60 -0.09
C VAL A 99 -16.27 23.54 0.36
N LYS A 100 -17.08 24.52 -0.04
CA LYS A 100 -18.50 24.61 0.34
C LYS A 100 -19.36 23.64 -0.51
N PRO A 101 -20.58 23.30 -0.07
CA PRO A 101 -21.51 22.50 -0.88
C PRO A 101 -21.69 23.07 -2.29
N GLY A 102 -21.58 22.20 -3.31
CA GLY A 102 -21.67 22.55 -4.73
C GLY A 102 -20.41 23.15 -5.35
N GLU A 103 -19.39 23.50 -4.55
CA GLU A 103 -18.11 23.98 -5.08
C GLU A 103 -17.28 22.84 -5.68
N LYS A 104 -16.48 23.20 -6.69
CA LYS A 104 -15.59 22.30 -7.41
C LYS A 104 -14.13 22.66 -7.14
N VAL A 105 -13.29 21.66 -6.98
CA VAL A 105 -11.83 21.83 -6.82
C VAL A 105 -11.08 20.69 -7.48
N MET A 106 -9.88 20.96 -7.98
CA MET A 106 -8.98 19.93 -8.48
C MET A 106 -8.24 19.28 -7.32
N VAL A 107 -8.34 17.97 -7.22
CA VAL A 107 -7.75 17.17 -6.15
C VAL A 107 -6.82 16.13 -6.76
N LYS A 108 -5.66 15.92 -6.14
CA LYS A 108 -4.77 14.81 -6.44
C LYS A 108 -4.02 14.40 -5.19
N ASN A 109 -3.61 13.13 -5.13
CA ASN A 109 -2.67 12.63 -4.15
C ASN A 109 -1.38 13.45 -4.25
N ILE A 110 -0.85 13.84 -3.09
CA ILE A 110 0.32 14.72 -3.04
C ILE A 110 1.23 14.37 -1.87
N LEU A 111 2.53 14.37 -2.16
CA LEU A 111 3.58 14.30 -1.16
C LEU A 111 3.97 15.71 -0.75
N THR A 112 3.81 16.03 0.53
CA THR A 112 4.30 17.27 1.14
C THR A 112 5.34 16.96 2.21
N THR A 113 5.96 17.99 2.78
CA THR A 113 6.91 17.84 3.89
C THR A 113 6.52 18.73 5.04
N GLU A 114 6.67 18.23 6.26
CA GLU A 114 6.52 18.97 7.52
C GLU A 114 7.79 18.82 8.35
N ASP A 115 8.19 19.86 9.07
CA ASP A 115 9.39 19.82 9.92
C ASP A 115 9.10 19.03 11.21
N ASP A 116 9.97 18.06 11.51
CA ASP A 116 9.91 17.23 12.73
C ASP A 116 11.33 16.82 13.11
N ALA A 117 11.84 17.39 14.19
CA ALA A 117 13.20 17.12 14.66
C ALA A 117 13.44 15.66 15.09
N SER A 118 12.38 14.86 15.27
CA SER A 118 12.51 13.42 15.56
C SER A 118 12.71 12.56 14.30
N ALA A 119 12.50 13.12 13.11
CA ALA A 119 12.69 12.42 11.84
C ALA A 119 14.18 12.37 11.43
N PRO A 120 14.61 11.38 10.62
CA PRO A 120 16.02 11.17 10.27
C PRO A 120 16.74 12.38 9.67
N ASP A 121 16.04 13.15 8.84
CA ASP A 121 16.53 14.36 8.17
C ASP A 121 15.81 15.63 8.66
N GLY A 122 15.15 15.55 9.82
CA GLY A 122 14.35 16.64 10.37
C GLY A 122 13.01 16.86 9.67
N LYS A 123 12.59 15.97 8.76
CA LYS A 123 11.34 16.10 8.00
C LYS A 123 10.48 14.85 8.02
N VAL A 124 9.18 15.04 8.16
CA VAL A 124 8.16 14.02 7.83
C VAL A 124 7.67 14.25 6.41
N TYR A 125 7.67 13.20 5.62
CA TYR A 125 7.14 13.18 4.26
C TYR A 125 5.67 12.74 4.31
N VAL A 126 4.76 13.71 4.20
CA VAL A 126 3.33 13.49 4.37
C VAL A 126 2.69 13.13 3.03
N ILE A 127 2.15 11.92 2.95
CA ILE A 127 1.38 11.41 1.82
C ILE A 127 -0.08 11.75 2.08
N ASN A 128 -0.57 12.83 1.46
CA ASN A 128 -1.98 13.18 1.49
C ASN A 128 -2.69 12.41 0.38
N VAL A 129 -3.53 11.46 0.77
CA VAL A 129 -4.20 10.52 -0.11
C VAL A 129 -5.69 10.78 -0.10
N PHE A 130 -6.26 10.94 -1.28
CA PHE A 130 -7.69 11.05 -1.49
C PHE A 130 -8.21 9.76 -2.11
N ALA A 131 -9.34 9.28 -1.61
CA ALA A 131 -9.96 8.05 -2.06
C ALA A 131 -11.48 8.19 -2.07
N SER A 132 -12.16 7.38 -2.88
CA SER A 132 -13.62 7.32 -2.90
C SER A 132 -14.15 6.85 -1.55
N ALA A 133 -15.18 7.52 -1.03
CA ALA A 133 -15.92 7.08 0.14
C ALA A 133 -16.83 5.88 -0.13
N LYS A 134 -16.93 5.42 -1.39
CA LYS A 134 -17.65 4.21 -1.80
C LYS A 134 -16.70 3.23 -2.47
N ALA A 135 -16.90 1.95 -2.19
CA ALA A 135 -16.16 0.84 -2.76
C ALA A 135 -17.07 -0.01 -3.64
N THR A 136 -16.71 -0.14 -4.92
CA THR A 136 -17.41 -1.01 -5.85
C THR A 136 -16.72 -2.37 -5.85
N TYR A 137 -17.43 -3.40 -5.40
CA TYR A 137 -17.01 -4.79 -5.50
C TYR A 137 -17.63 -5.42 -6.73
N THR A 138 -16.79 -5.98 -7.60
CA THR A 138 -17.23 -6.60 -8.85
C THR A 138 -16.90 -8.08 -8.81
N THR A 139 -17.87 -8.93 -9.09
CA THR A 139 -17.62 -10.38 -9.17
C THR A 139 -16.75 -10.73 -10.39
N PRO A 140 -16.03 -11.87 -10.39
CA PRO A 140 -15.06 -12.18 -11.44
C PRO A 140 -15.63 -12.25 -12.87
N ASN A 141 -16.92 -12.58 -12.99
CA ASN A 141 -17.65 -12.70 -14.26
C ASN A 141 -19.16 -12.77 -13.99
N LYS A 142 -19.95 -12.78 -15.06
CA LYS A 142 -21.43 -12.95 -15.00
C LYS A 142 -21.90 -14.32 -14.49
N GLY A 143 -20.98 -15.27 -14.24
CA GLY A 143 -21.29 -16.56 -13.62
C GLY A 143 -21.34 -16.51 -12.08
N HIS A 144 -20.95 -15.39 -11.47
CA HIS A 144 -21.06 -15.14 -10.03
C HIS A 144 -21.83 -13.85 -9.82
N LEU A 145 -22.96 -13.89 -9.13
CA LEU A 145 -23.84 -12.73 -8.99
C LEU A 145 -24.16 -12.49 -7.53
N PHE A 146 -24.06 -11.24 -7.08
CA PHE A 146 -24.64 -10.83 -5.81
C PHE A 146 -26.16 -10.96 -5.86
N VAL A 147 -26.77 -11.48 -4.81
CA VAL A 147 -28.23 -11.64 -4.71
C VAL A 147 -28.77 -10.62 -3.72
N ALA A 148 -29.51 -9.62 -4.21
CA ALA A 148 -29.90 -8.45 -3.41
C ALA A 148 -30.80 -8.78 -2.21
N SER A 149 -31.61 -9.84 -2.29
CA SER A 149 -32.44 -10.31 -1.17
C SER A 149 -31.62 -10.77 0.02
N GLU A 150 -30.40 -11.26 -0.22
CA GLU A 150 -29.57 -11.81 0.85
C GLU A 150 -28.96 -10.70 1.72
N PHE A 151 -28.93 -9.45 1.26
CA PHE A 151 -28.46 -8.31 2.05
C PHE A 151 -29.56 -7.67 2.90
N GLN A 152 -30.80 -8.17 2.81
CA GLN A 152 -31.90 -7.65 3.62
C GLN A 152 -31.67 -7.96 5.09
N GLY A 153 -31.74 -6.93 5.94
CA GLY A 153 -31.50 -7.05 7.38
C GLY A 153 -30.06 -6.76 7.83
N GLU A 154 -29.15 -6.45 6.90
CA GLU A 154 -27.84 -5.92 7.25
C GLU A 154 -27.93 -4.46 7.71
N GLY A 155 -26.98 -4.02 8.55
CA GLY A 155 -26.88 -2.64 8.98
C GLY A 155 -26.52 -1.67 7.84
N VAL A 156 -25.94 -2.18 6.75
CA VAL A 156 -25.61 -1.43 5.55
C VAL A 156 -26.06 -2.25 4.35
N ILE A 157 -26.99 -1.71 3.56
CA ILE A 157 -27.46 -2.35 2.33
C ILE A 157 -26.66 -1.78 1.15
N PRO A 158 -26.01 -2.61 0.32
CA PRO A 158 -25.28 -2.12 -0.85
C PRO A 158 -26.20 -1.45 -1.87
N GLU A 159 -25.65 -0.49 -2.62
CA GLU A 159 -26.18 -0.13 -3.92
C GLU A 159 -25.75 -1.19 -4.93
N PHE A 160 -26.63 -1.61 -5.85
CA PHE A 160 -26.32 -2.64 -6.83
C PHE A 160 -26.28 -2.09 -8.25
N GLU A 161 -25.31 -2.54 -9.04
CA GLU A 161 -25.15 -2.15 -10.43
C GLU A 161 -24.95 -3.37 -11.34
N THR A 162 -25.17 -3.18 -12.63
CA THR A 162 -25.02 -4.22 -13.67
C THR A 162 -25.89 -5.44 -13.36
N GLN A 163 -27.21 -5.27 -13.50
CA GLN A 163 -28.16 -6.36 -13.34
C GLN A 163 -27.96 -7.42 -14.45
N VAL A 164 -27.87 -8.69 -14.05
CA VAL A 164 -27.70 -9.82 -14.97
C VAL A 164 -28.97 -10.69 -15.00
N GLU A 165 -29.61 -10.88 -13.85
CA GLU A 165 -30.92 -11.52 -13.71
C GLU A 165 -31.77 -10.72 -12.72
N GLU A 166 -33.07 -11.01 -12.63
CA GLU A 166 -33.95 -10.36 -11.66
C GLU A 166 -33.39 -10.52 -10.23
N GLY A 167 -33.13 -9.40 -9.53
CA GLY A 167 -32.55 -9.39 -8.19
C GLY A 167 -31.08 -9.84 -8.09
N LYS A 168 -30.39 -10.08 -9.21
CA LYS A 168 -28.99 -10.54 -9.23
C LYS A 168 -28.08 -9.64 -10.05
N TYR A 169 -26.96 -9.26 -9.45
CA TYR A 169 -26.11 -8.17 -9.93
C TYR A 169 -24.64 -8.58 -9.98
N GLN A 170 -23.88 -8.00 -10.91
CA GLN A 170 -22.44 -8.22 -10.97
C GLN A 170 -21.66 -7.33 -9.99
N GLN A 171 -22.26 -6.22 -9.56
CA GLN A 171 -21.62 -5.23 -8.72
C GLN A 171 -22.43 -4.91 -7.47
N ALA A 172 -21.74 -4.79 -6.35
CA ALA A 172 -22.25 -4.29 -5.08
C ALA A 172 -21.36 -3.14 -4.61
N ILE A 173 -21.97 -2.02 -4.23
CA ILE A 173 -21.29 -0.80 -3.82
C ILE A 173 -21.61 -0.55 -2.35
N LEU A 174 -20.55 -0.50 -1.54
CA LEU A 174 -20.65 -0.29 -0.09
C LEU A 174 -19.87 0.98 0.31
N PRO A 175 -20.24 1.65 1.40
CA PRO A 175 -19.41 2.70 1.97
C PRO A 175 -18.04 2.13 2.38
N ALA A 176 -16.97 2.88 2.10
CA ALA A 176 -15.65 2.55 2.59
C ALA A 176 -15.53 2.93 4.08
N ASP A 177 -15.07 1.99 4.90
CA ASP A 177 -14.77 2.24 6.31
C ASP A 177 -13.29 2.63 6.47
N PRO A 178 -12.97 3.87 6.91
CA PRO A 178 -11.60 4.31 7.12
C PRO A 178 -10.85 3.48 8.19
N THR A 179 -11.57 2.77 9.05
CA THR A 179 -10.99 1.92 10.10
C THR A 179 -10.58 0.52 9.61
N GLN A 180 -10.91 0.16 8.37
CA GLN A 180 -10.69 -1.16 7.77
C GLN A 180 -9.98 -1.08 6.41
N LEU A 181 -9.25 0.00 6.12
CA LEU A 181 -8.56 0.17 4.85
C LEU A 181 -7.28 -0.69 4.80
N SER A 182 -6.94 -1.16 3.61
CA SER A 182 -5.66 -1.78 3.30
C SER A 182 -4.81 -0.81 2.47
N VAL A 183 -3.74 -0.29 3.06
CA VAL A 183 -2.83 0.65 2.38
C VAL A 183 -1.48 -0.02 2.09
N ALA A 184 -0.93 0.20 0.91
CA ALA A 184 0.42 -0.23 0.56
C ALA A 184 1.24 0.95 0.02
N LEU A 185 2.46 1.14 0.53
CA LEU A 185 3.40 2.11 -0.04
C LEU A 185 3.97 1.58 -1.35
N LEU A 186 4.03 2.44 -2.37
CA LEU A 186 4.62 2.11 -3.67
C LEU A 186 6.02 2.69 -3.68
N LEU A 187 7.02 1.88 -3.35
CA LEU A 187 8.42 2.29 -3.31
C LEU A 187 9.01 2.34 -4.73
N ASN A 188 9.93 3.27 -4.99
CA ASN A 188 10.67 3.29 -6.26
C ASN A 188 11.53 2.03 -6.42
N ASN A 189 12.13 1.56 -5.32
CA ASN A 189 12.87 0.32 -5.29
C ASN A 189 12.44 -0.57 -4.12
N SER A 190 11.35 -1.32 -4.31
CA SER A 190 10.77 -2.19 -3.28
C SER A 190 11.69 -3.34 -2.83
N LYS A 191 12.72 -3.68 -3.61
CA LYS A 191 13.69 -4.72 -3.26
C LYS A 191 14.87 -4.19 -2.44
N ALA A 192 15.06 -2.86 -2.44
CA ALA A 192 16.15 -2.19 -1.75
C ALA A 192 15.75 -1.63 -0.39
N CYS A 193 14.48 -1.71 -0.02
CA CYS A 193 13.94 -1.05 1.16
C CYS A 193 13.11 -2.00 2.03
N GLU A 194 13.19 -1.79 3.33
CA GLU A 194 12.28 -2.33 4.34
C GLU A 194 11.43 -1.20 4.92
N ILE A 195 10.26 -1.58 5.46
CA ILE A 195 9.32 -0.64 6.06
C ILE A 195 9.07 -1.06 7.50
N GLU A 196 9.43 -0.20 8.44
CA GLU A 196 9.11 -0.35 9.86
C GLU A 196 7.89 0.49 10.21
N ARG A 197 7.00 -0.09 11.02
CA ARG A 197 5.84 0.61 11.58
C ARG A 197 6.30 1.50 12.73
N VAL A 198 5.76 2.71 12.79
CA VAL A 198 5.99 3.62 13.93
C VAL A 198 4.76 3.53 14.85
N ASN A 199 4.99 3.29 16.14
CA ASN A 199 3.95 3.14 17.15
C ASN A 199 2.95 2.00 16.82
N ASP A 200 1.65 2.27 16.96
CA ASP A 200 0.53 1.36 16.73
C ASP A 200 0.04 1.35 15.26
N ALA A 201 0.84 1.85 14.32
CA ALA A 201 0.46 1.89 12.92
C ALA A 201 0.05 0.49 12.41
N PRO A 202 -1.01 0.39 11.58
CA PRO A 202 -1.41 -0.85 10.96
C PRO A 202 -0.31 -1.50 10.12
N GLU A 203 -0.44 -2.79 9.84
CA GLU A 203 0.45 -3.44 8.88
C GLU A 203 0.01 -3.10 7.45
N LEU A 204 0.95 -2.61 6.63
CA LEU A 204 0.67 -2.30 5.22
C LEU A 204 0.21 -3.55 4.47
N GLY A 205 -0.76 -3.39 3.59
CA GLY A 205 -1.36 -4.47 2.81
C GLY A 205 -2.37 -5.35 3.57
N LYS A 206 -2.65 -5.03 4.83
CA LYS A 206 -3.71 -5.64 5.64
C LYS A 206 -4.76 -4.58 6.02
N PRO A 207 -6.03 -4.98 6.25
CA PRO A 207 -7.03 -4.09 6.81
C PRO A 207 -6.56 -3.50 8.14
N GLY A 208 -6.76 -2.19 8.31
CA GLY A 208 -6.45 -1.48 9.54
C GLY A 208 -6.96 -0.05 9.55
N ASP A 209 -6.73 0.63 10.66
CA ASP A 209 -7.31 1.95 10.90
C ASP A 209 -6.45 3.07 10.29
N TYR A 210 -6.99 3.74 9.28
CA TYR A 210 -6.42 4.92 8.62
C TYR A 210 -7.33 6.14 8.77
N SER A 211 -8.26 6.13 9.73
CA SER A 211 -9.05 7.32 10.10
C SER A 211 -8.20 8.42 10.75
N LYS A 212 -7.01 8.04 11.25
CA LYS A 212 -5.98 8.92 11.80
C LYS A 212 -4.68 8.82 10.98
N PRO A 213 -3.79 9.83 11.03
CA PRO A 213 -2.49 9.73 10.38
C PRO A 213 -1.68 8.54 10.86
N GLN A 214 -1.01 7.84 9.94
CA GLN A 214 -0.21 6.64 10.24
C GLN A 214 1.23 6.79 9.74
N ARG A 215 2.21 6.47 10.60
CA ARG A 215 3.63 6.70 10.31
C ARG A 215 4.41 5.41 10.05
N TYR A 216 5.31 5.48 9.07
CA TYR A 216 6.15 4.37 8.65
C TYR A 216 7.56 4.87 8.34
N MET A 217 8.57 4.15 8.82
CA MET A 217 9.96 4.41 8.51
C MET A 217 10.38 3.53 7.34
N VAL A 218 10.75 4.14 6.21
CA VAL A 218 11.35 3.43 5.08
C VAL A 218 12.86 3.45 5.25
N ILE A 219 13.49 2.28 5.14
CA ILE A 219 14.92 2.09 5.39
C ILE A 219 15.53 1.38 4.20
N ASN A 220 16.57 1.97 3.60
CA ASN A 220 17.32 1.29 2.55
C ASN A 220 18.22 0.19 3.17
N ILE A 221 18.08 -1.04 2.68
CA ILE A 221 18.77 -2.24 3.16
C ILE A 221 19.91 -2.70 2.24
N THR A 222 20.19 -1.95 1.18
CA THR A 222 21.28 -2.31 0.27
C THR A 222 22.64 -2.15 0.94
N ARG A 223 23.65 -2.79 0.34
CA ARG A 223 25.03 -2.58 0.74
C ARG A 223 25.40 -1.11 0.54
N ARG A 224 26.05 -0.54 1.54
CA ARG A 224 26.53 0.85 1.56
C ARG A 224 28.03 0.90 1.85
N PRO A 225 28.72 2.01 1.52
CA PRO A 225 30.10 2.25 1.92
C PRO A 225 30.30 2.18 3.43
N ASP A 226 31.50 1.78 3.86
CA ASP A 226 31.85 1.69 5.27
C ASP A 226 31.68 3.04 5.99
N GLY A 227 31.09 3.02 7.18
CA GLY A 227 30.82 4.22 7.97
C GLY A 227 29.59 5.03 7.55
N LYS A 228 28.94 4.73 6.41
CA LYS A 228 27.65 5.35 6.06
C LYS A 228 26.49 4.66 6.80
N SER A 229 25.61 5.46 7.40
CA SER A 229 24.32 4.98 7.92
C SER A 229 23.40 4.57 6.78
N ALA A 230 22.43 3.68 7.07
CA ALA A 230 21.35 3.40 6.12
C ALA A 230 20.57 4.69 5.85
N ALA A 231 20.21 4.94 4.60
CA ALA A 231 19.26 6.00 4.28
C ALA A 231 17.90 5.62 4.88
N ARG A 232 17.25 6.60 5.49
CA ARG A 232 15.96 6.44 6.17
C ARG A 232 15.08 7.63 5.89
N ARG A 233 13.78 7.40 5.77
CA ARG A 233 12.78 8.47 5.61
C ARG A 233 11.52 8.13 6.37
N LEU A 234 11.05 9.09 7.15
CA LEU A 234 9.78 8.99 7.87
C LEU A 234 8.64 9.47 6.97
N TYR A 235 7.73 8.56 6.65
CA TYR A 235 6.51 8.85 5.93
C TYR A 235 5.31 8.87 6.86
N GLU A 236 4.37 9.79 6.63
CA GLU A 236 3.06 9.82 7.28
C GLU A 236 1.96 9.71 6.22
N ILE A 237 1.09 8.73 6.32
CA ILE A 237 -0.07 8.56 5.46
C ILE A 237 -1.26 9.25 6.11
N ARG A 238 -1.89 10.17 5.37
CA ARG A 238 -3.17 10.79 5.72
C ARG A 238 -4.19 10.43 4.64
N VAL A 239 -5.18 9.60 4.99
CA VAL A 239 -6.24 9.21 4.05
C VAL A 239 -7.47 10.08 4.29
N GLN A 240 -8.00 10.66 3.23
CA GLN A 240 -9.27 11.37 3.24
C GLN A 240 -10.22 10.72 2.24
N LEU A 241 -11.34 10.18 2.75
CA LEU A 241 -12.42 9.66 1.93
C LEU A 241 -13.30 10.82 1.46
N LEU A 242 -13.42 10.99 0.13
CA LEU A 242 -14.21 12.02 -0.51
C LEU A 242 -15.55 11.44 -1.00
N LYS A 243 -16.63 12.13 -0.67
CA LYS A 243 -18.03 11.73 -0.91
C LYS A 243 -18.66 12.45 -2.08
#